data_AF-A0A0Q5QYN1-F1
#
_entry.id   AF-A0A0Q5QYN1-F1
#
_cell.length_a   1.000
_cell.length_b   1.000
_cell.length_c   1.000
_cell.angle_alpha   90.00
_cell.angle_beta   90.00
_cell.angle_gamma   90.00
#
_symmetry.space_group_name_H-M   'P 1'
#
loop_
_entity.id
_entity.type
_entity.pdbx_description
1 polymer ?
#
loop_
_entity_poly.entity_id
_entity_poly.type
_entity_poly.pdbx_seq_one_letter_code
_entity_poly.pdbx_strand_id
1 'polypeptide(L)'
;MADILQFPRRETRGVIAVYECGDRFEIGHESASGGSWGSFSNYDEAGEAIAAAHALNRDVYEGVCAVEVSPAVRAAMSGRGA
;
A
#
# COMPACT_ATOMS: atom_id res chain seq x y z
N MET A 1 22.65 16.21 21.47
CA MET A 1 22.42 15.03 20.58
C MET A 1 20.98 15.10 20.14
N ALA A 2 20.73 14.94 18.84
CA ALA A 2 19.57 15.47 18.13
C ALA A 2 18.22 15.09 18.75
N ASP A 3 17.44 16.12 19.04
CA ASP A 3 16.01 16.07 19.27
C ASP A 3 15.37 15.56 17.96
N ILE A 4 15.06 14.27 17.92
CA ILE A 4 14.24 13.69 16.86
C ILE A 4 12.88 14.36 17.04
N LEU A 5 12.64 15.37 16.20
CA LEU A 5 11.37 16.05 16.03
C LEU A 5 10.27 14.99 16.10
N GLN A 6 9.60 14.95 17.25
CA GLN A 6 8.37 14.19 17.44
C GLN A 6 7.32 14.89 16.60
N PHE A 7 7.33 14.62 15.30
CA PHE A 7 6.15 14.84 14.49
C PHE A 7 5.01 14.14 15.24
N PRO A 8 3.88 14.84 15.46
CA PRO A 8 2.73 14.21 16.12
C PRO A 8 2.50 12.90 15.40
N ARG A 9 2.54 11.78 16.13
CA ARG A 9 2.33 10.44 15.59
C ARG A 9 1.01 10.51 14.80
N ARG A 10 1.12 10.69 13.48
CA ARG A 10 0.01 10.47 12.57
C ARG A 10 -0.40 9.03 12.89
N GLU A 11 -1.64 8.86 13.34
CA GLU A 11 -2.09 7.64 14.01
C GLU A 11 -2.00 6.39 13.11
N THR A 12 -1.74 6.61 11.81
CA THR A 12 -1.32 5.64 10.80
C THR A 12 0.20 5.62 10.63
N ARG A 13 0.84 4.45 10.83
CA ARG A 13 2.30 4.25 10.63
C ARG A 13 2.76 4.34 9.15
N GLY A 14 1.83 4.58 8.24
CA GLY A 14 2.08 4.64 6.81
C GLY A 14 0.81 4.33 6.01
N VAL A 15 0.92 4.43 4.70
CA VAL A 15 -0.11 4.01 3.73
C VAL A 15 0.46 2.88 2.88
N ILE A 16 -0.28 1.78 2.77
CA ILE A 16 -0.03 0.73 1.79
C ILE A 16 -0.91 1.04 0.59
N ALA A 17 -0.31 1.54 -0.49
CA ALA A 17 -1.03 1.84 -1.73
C ALA A 17 -0.87 0.68 -2.72
N VAL A 18 -1.96 0.28 -3.38
CA VAL A 18 -1.96 -0.67 -4.48
C VAL A 18 -2.33 0.07 -5.75
N TYR A 19 -1.42 0.09 -6.72
CA TYR A 19 -1.59 0.81 -7.97
C TYR A 19 -1.25 -0.08 -9.17
N GLU A 20 -1.74 0.30 -10.35
CA GLU A 20 -1.39 -0.35 -11.60
C GLU A 20 -0.09 0.26 -12.15
N CYS A 21 0.80 -0.58 -12.64
CA CYS A 21 2.03 -0.19 -13.31
C CYS A 21 2.11 -0.93 -14.65
N GLY A 22 1.59 -0.30 -15.70
CA GLY A 22 1.48 -0.90 -17.02
C GLY A 22 0.56 -2.13 -17.00
N ASP A 23 1.12 -3.31 -17.28
CA ASP A 23 0.42 -4.59 -17.32
C ASP A 23 0.42 -5.33 -15.97
N ARG A 24 0.95 -4.70 -14.91
CA ARG A 24 1.15 -5.30 -13.59
C ARG A 24 0.55 -4.46 -12.49
N PHE A 25 0.47 -5.04 -11.29
CA PHE A 25 0.01 -4.38 -10.08
C PHE A 25 1.16 -4.27 -9.10
N GLU A 26 1.33 -3.09 -8.50
CA GLU A 26 2.38 -2.83 -7.54
C GLU A 26 1.78 -2.42 -6.21
N ILE A 27 2.39 -2.93 -5.13
CA ILE A 27 2.10 -2.48 -3.76
C ILE A 27 3.28 -1.63 -3.33
N GLY A 28 3.03 -0.40 -2.89
CA GLY A 28 4.03 0.47 -2.27
C GLY A 28 3.65 0.85 -0.85
N HIS A 29 4.63 0.93 0.05
CA HIS A 29 4.41 1.43 1.41
C HIS A 29 5.02 2.84 1.57
N GLU A 30 4.18 3.84 1.77
CA GLU A 30 4.59 5.17 2.18
C GLU A 30 4.89 5.17 3.68
N SER A 31 6.14 5.42 4.06
CA SER A 31 6.50 5.61 5.46
C SER A 31 5.82 6.86 6.03
N ALA A 32 5.44 6.84 7.32
CA ALA A 32 4.77 7.95 8.01
C ALA A 32 5.47 9.34 7.90
N SER A 33 6.74 9.36 7.52
CA SER A 33 7.53 10.57 7.26
C SER A 33 7.25 11.22 5.88
N GLY A 34 6.37 10.66 5.04
CA GLY A 34 5.85 11.31 3.83
C GLY A 34 6.87 11.55 2.71
N GLY A 35 8.06 10.94 2.79
CA GLY A 35 9.17 11.17 1.84
C GLY A 35 9.87 9.91 1.37
N SER A 36 9.37 8.72 1.71
CA SER A 36 10.00 7.46 1.34
C SER A 36 8.95 6.40 1.04
N TRP A 37 8.87 6.04 -0.22
CA TRP A 37 8.13 4.88 -0.71
C TRP A 37 9.06 3.67 -0.65
N GLY A 38 8.70 2.66 0.14
CA GLY A 38 9.46 1.43 0.32
C GLY A 38 8.73 0.21 -0.23
N SER A 39 9.53 -0.75 -0.70
CA SER A 39 9.19 -2.09 -1.24
C SER A 39 8.04 -2.11 -2.24
N PHE A 40 8.41 -2.26 -3.52
CA PHE A 40 7.48 -2.50 -4.62
C PHE A 40 7.44 -3.99 -4.91
N SER A 41 6.33 -4.64 -4.57
CA SER A 41 6.07 -6.02 -4.99
C SER A 41 5.22 -6.00 -6.26
N ASN A 42 5.67 -6.73 -7.28
CA ASN A 42 5.00 -6.82 -8.58
C ASN A 42 4.08 -8.04 -8.57
N TYR A 43 2.82 -7.84 -8.92
CA TYR A 43 1.79 -8.86 -9.04
C TYR A 43 1.21 -8.85 -10.46
N ASP A 44 0.89 -10.04 -10.97
CA ASP A 44 0.24 -10.19 -12.27
C ASP A 44 -1.28 -10.01 -12.17
N GLU A 45 -1.87 -10.22 -10.99
CA GLU A 45 -3.31 -10.09 -10.76
C GLU A 45 -3.66 -9.05 -9.67
N ALA A 46 -4.66 -8.22 -9.95
CA ALA A 46 -5.22 -7.25 -8.99
C ALA A 46 -5.71 -7.94 -7.70
N GLY A 47 -6.27 -9.14 -7.87
CA GLY A 47 -6.65 -10.07 -6.81
C GLY A 47 -5.58 -10.24 -5.74
N GLU A 48 -4.43 -10.70 -6.21
CA GLU A 48 -3.28 -11.02 -5.37
C GLU A 48 -2.66 -9.77 -4.74
N ALA A 49 -2.55 -8.68 -5.50
CA ALA A 49 -2.01 -7.42 -5.00
C ALA A 49 -2.84 -6.87 -3.82
N ILE A 50 -4.17 -6.87 -3.93
CA ILE A 50 -5.06 -6.39 -2.87
C ILE A 50 -4.96 -7.32 -1.64
N ALA A 51 -5.00 -8.64 -1.85
CA ALA A 51 -4.89 -9.60 -0.76
C ALA A 51 -3.55 -9.47 -0.02
N ALA A 52 -2.45 -9.33 -0.76
CA ALA A 52 -1.13 -9.14 -0.18
C ALA A 52 -0.99 -7.80 0.55
N ALA A 53 -1.63 -6.73 0.08
CA ALA A 53 -1.63 -5.44 0.77
C ALA A 53 -2.33 -5.53 2.14
N HIS A 54 -3.47 -6.22 2.21
CA HIS A 54 -4.17 -6.48 3.48
C HIS A 54 -3.37 -7.41 4.40
N ALA A 55 -2.75 -8.45 3.85
CA ALA A 55 -1.87 -9.34 4.61
C ALA A 55 -0.65 -8.58 5.16
N LEU A 56 -0.01 -7.75 4.34
CA LEU A 56 1.10 -6.90 4.75
C LEU A 56 0.69 -5.96 5.89
N ASN A 57 -0.48 -5.34 5.79
CA ASN A 57 -1.01 -4.51 6.88
C ASN A 57 -1.14 -5.32 8.18
N ARG A 58 -1.79 -6.50 8.12
CA ARG A 58 -2.06 -7.34 9.30
C ARG A 58 -0.78 -7.93 9.90
N ASP A 59 0.04 -8.56 9.07
CA ASP A 59 1.13 -9.43 9.48
C ASP A 59 2.43 -8.64 9.77
N VAL A 60 2.66 -7.52 9.07
CA VAL A 60 3.87 -6.70 9.23
C VAL A 60 3.58 -5.42 10.01
N TYR A 61 2.48 -4.74 9.71
CA TYR A 61 2.14 -3.45 10.30
C TYR A 61 1.09 -3.53 11.42
N GLU A 62 0.75 -4.73 11.89
CA GLU A 62 -0.21 -4.94 13.00
C GLU A 62 -1.61 -4.33 12.76
N GLY A 63 -1.98 -4.09 11.49
CA GLY A 63 -3.24 -3.49 11.08
C GLY A 63 -3.32 -1.97 11.24
N VAL A 64 -2.21 -1.29 11.52
CA VAL A 64 -2.19 0.16 11.81
C VAL A 64 -1.93 1.03 10.58
N CYS A 65 -1.65 0.44 9.41
CA CYS A 65 -1.51 1.17 8.15
C CYS A 65 -2.85 1.24 7.43
N ALA A 66 -3.08 2.32 6.69
CA ALA A 66 -4.22 2.40 5.78
C ALA A 66 -3.89 1.67 4.49
N VAL A 67 -4.82 0.83 4.00
CA VAL A 67 -4.69 0.16 2.70
C VAL A 67 -5.51 0.97 1.69
N GLU A 68 -4.83 1.62 0.76
CA GLU A 68 -5.45 2.35 -0.33
C GLU A 68 -5.32 1.56 -1.62
N VAL A 69 -6.44 1.30 -2.28
CA VAL A 69 -6.47 0.57 -3.56
C VAL A 69 -6.92 1.52 -4.64
N SER A 70 -6.07 1.73 -5.65
CA SER A 70 -6.39 2.62 -6.76
C SER A 70 -7.65 2.14 -7.49
N PRO A 71 -8.49 3.07 -7.99
CA PRO A 71 -9.75 2.74 -8.67
C PRO A 71 -9.55 1.83 -9.89
N ALA A 72 -8.41 1.93 -10.58
CA ALA A 72 -8.10 1.06 -11.70
C ALA A 72 -7.81 -0.39 -11.29
N VAL A 73 -7.17 -0.63 -10.15
CA VAL A 73 -6.99 -1.99 -9.59
C VAL A 73 -8.35 -2.60 -9.22
N ARG A 74 -9.24 -1.77 -8.63
CA ARG A 74 -10.63 -2.19 -8.36
C ARG A 74 -11.40 -2.47 -9.66
N ALA A 75 -11.18 -1.67 -10.69
CA ALA A 75 -11.76 -1.88 -12.01
C ALA A 75 -11.20 -3.14 -12.69
N ALA A 76 -9.91 -3.45 -12.57
CA ALA A 76 -9.30 -4.68 -13.07
C ALA A 76 -9.86 -5.93 -12.37
N MET A 77 -10.10 -5.86 -11.04
CA MET A 77 -10.82 -6.89 -10.30
C MET A 77 -12.27 -7.06 -10.79
N SER A 78 -12.96 -5.95 -11.08
CA SER A 78 -14.37 -5.96 -11.48
C SER A 78 -14.59 -6.16 -12.99
N GLY A 79 -13.52 -6.03 -13.79
CA GLY A 79 -13.54 -5.80 -15.23
C GLY A 79 -13.28 -7.04 -16.10
N ARG A 80 -13.26 -8.24 -15.52
CA ARG A 80 -13.49 -9.47 -16.30
C ARG A 80 -15.00 -9.61 -16.61
N GLY A 81 -15.61 -8.54 -17.10
CA GLY A 81 -17.05 -8.34 -17.21
C GLY A 81 -17.41 -7.08 -18.02
N ALA A 82 -16.99 -7.05 -19.28
CA ALA A 82 -17.65 -6.31 -20.36
C ALA A 82 -17.45 -7.09 -21.66
#